data_AF-A0AAW6E9E5-F1
#
_entry.id   AF-A0AAW6E9E5-F1
#
_cell.length_a   1.000
_cell.length_b   1.000
_cell.length_c   1.000
_cell.angle_alpha   90.00
_cell.angle_beta   90.00
_cell.angle_gamma   90.00
#
_symmetry.space_group_name_H-M   'P 1'
#
loop_
_entity.id
_entity.type
_entity.pdbx_description
1 polymer ?
#
loop_
_entity_poly.entity_id
_entity_poly.type
_entity_poly.pdbx_seq_one_letter_code
_entity_poly.pdbx_strand_id
1 'polypeptide(L)'
;MGVISDAIDALEDWCCDLFKDGIKSQFDGISDLLTDTFAQTTGSGAKGNLVSNFLTKHPAQFTGTAGSAPTGYGIWATIETLCNNVVVPIGGFILTVILLNELCQMVIRGNNFKDFDDSIFIKWIIKALCGVILVANTYYIASALFSFGTNVCSNGLATLFGSGDYLSKSLAIKKSALNSLGLGELMTVWFISLIVHLGVMILIVAIVITLASRIIEVFMYLSIAPIPMATMMDSGEWASIGKNWVKQLLALSFQGFFIVVALGIFKTLFSNMIATLNSSKDGVIMQMAMLMGYTAALIFTILRTGVISKSVFNAH
;
A
#
# COMPACT_ATOMS: atom_id res chain seq x y z
N MET A 1 -39.24 -35.79 37.20
CA MET A 1 -38.05 -34.93 37.05
C MET A 1 -37.27 -35.19 35.77
N GLY A 2 -37.30 -36.40 35.16
CA GLY A 2 -36.58 -36.69 33.90
C GLY A 2 -36.92 -35.78 32.73
N VAL A 3 -38.20 -35.70 32.32
CA VAL A 3 -38.61 -34.96 31.11
C VAL A 3 -38.23 -33.46 31.10
N ILE A 4 -38.24 -32.80 32.26
CA ILE A 4 -37.86 -31.37 32.36
C ILE A 4 -36.33 -31.23 32.28
N SER A 5 -35.57 -32.14 32.89
CA SER A 5 -34.11 -32.17 32.77
C SER A 5 -33.69 -32.45 31.32
N ASP A 6 -34.29 -33.46 30.70
CA ASP A 6 -34.02 -33.84 29.31
C ASP A 6 -34.34 -32.68 28.34
N ALA A 7 -35.39 -31.90 28.63
CA ALA A 7 -35.74 -30.73 27.83
C ALA A 7 -34.77 -29.55 28.03
N ILE A 8 -34.21 -29.38 29.23
CA ILE A 8 -33.19 -28.36 29.51
C ILE A 8 -31.86 -28.74 28.84
N ASP A 9 -31.43 -29.99 28.95
CA ASP A 9 -30.20 -30.49 28.34
C ASP A 9 -30.28 -30.39 26.81
N ALA A 10 -31.41 -30.77 26.21
CA ALA A 10 -31.64 -30.60 24.76
C ALA A 10 -31.62 -29.14 24.31
N LEU A 11 -32.10 -28.21 25.16
CA LEU A 11 -32.09 -26.77 24.85
C LEU A 11 -30.67 -26.19 24.98
N GLU A 12 -29.88 -26.63 25.96
CA GLU A 12 -28.48 -26.24 26.11
C GLU A 12 -27.64 -26.72 24.92
N ASP A 13 -27.80 -27.98 24.51
CA ASP A 13 -27.13 -28.53 23.32
C ASP A 13 -27.49 -27.76 22.05
N TRP A 14 -28.79 -27.47 21.87
CA TRP A 14 -29.25 -26.67 20.74
C TRP A 14 -28.64 -25.26 20.73
N CYS A 15 -28.56 -24.59 21.89
CA CYS A 15 -27.93 -23.29 22.02
C CYS A 15 -26.42 -23.36 21.74
N CYS A 16 -25.74 -24.40 22.23
CA CYS A 16 -24.33 -24.61 21.98
C CYS A 16 -24.05 -24.80 20.48
N ASP A 17 -24.84 -25.62 19.79
CA ASP A 17 -24.67 -25.81 18.35
C ASP A 17 -24.96 -24.53 17.55
N LEU A 18 -25.98 -23.76 17.95
CA LEU A 18 -26.29 -22.45 17.35
C LEU A 18 -25.08 -21.50 17.41
N PHE A 19 -24.43 -21.36 18.57
CA PHE A 19 -23.26 -20.49 18.70
C PHE A 19 -22.04 -21.02 17.96
N LYS A 20 -21.81 -22.35 17.94
CA LYS A 20 -20.73 -22.97 17.15
C LYS A 20 -20.90 -22.70 15.65
N ASP A 21 -22.13 -22.85 15.15
CA ASP A 21 -22.47 -22.53 13.76
C ASP A 21 -22.32 -21.05 13.46
N GLY A 22 -22.75 -20.19 14.39
CA GLY A 22 -22.55 -18.75 14.31
C GLY A 22 -21.08 -18.37 14.18
N ILE A 23 -20.20 -18.87 15.07
CA ILE A 23 -18.76 -18.60 15.03
C ILE A 23 -18.18 -19.07 13.70
N LYS A 24 -18.49 -20.30 13.29
CA LYS A 24 -17.99 -20.83 12.02
C LYS A 24 -18.40 -19.97 10.82
N SER A 25 -19.67 -19.60 10.74
CA SER A 25 -20.21 -18.73 9.68
C SER A 25 -19.48 -17.37 9.62
N GLN A 26 -19.15 -16.77 10.77
CA GLN A 26 -18.39 -15.52 10.81
C GLN A 26 -16.97 -15.69 10.21
N PHE A 27 -16.30 -16.80 10.50
CA PHE A 27 -14.96 -17.09 9.97
C PHE A 27 -14.95 -17.48 8.50
N ASP A 28 -15.97 -18.21 8.04
CA ASP A 28 -16.17 -18.51 6.63
C ASP A 28 -16.37 -17.19 5.85
N GLY A 29 -17.22 -16.28 6.36
CA GLY A 29 -17.39 -14.94 5.78
C GLY A 29 -16.11 -14.10 5.76
N ILE A 30 -15.30 -14.14 6.83
CA ILE A 30 -13.97 -13.49 6.85
C ILE A 30 -13.07 -14.06 5.75
N SER A 31 -13.04 -15.39 5.60
CA SER A 31 -12.23 -16.06 4.60
C SER A 31 -12.63 -15.65 3.19
N ASP A 32 -13.92 -15.58 2.91
CA ASP A 32 -14.46 -15.16 1.60
C ASP A 32 -14.08 -13.71 1.30
N LEU A 33 -14.27 -12.79 2.26
CA LEU A 33 -13.93 -11.37 2.08
C LEU A 33 -12.45 -11.14 1.80
N LEU A 34 -11.58 -11.82 2.55
CA LEU A 34 -10.14 -11.75 2.33
C LEU A 34 -9.81 -12.37 0.97
N THR A 35 -10.34 -13.55 0.64
CA THR A 35 -10.09 -14.20 -0.65
C THR A 35 -10.50 -13.31 -1.82
N ASP A 36 -11.70 -12.73 -1.81
CA ASP A 36 -12.19 -11.81 -2.86
C ASP A 36 -11.33 -10.54 -2.98
N THR A 37 -10.88 -10.00 -1.85
CA THR A 37 -10.06 -8.77 -1.82
C THR A 37 -8.69 -8.98 -2.50
N PHE A 38 -8.14 -10.19 -2.38
CA PHE A 38 -6.74 -10.47 -2.71
C PHE A 38 -6.52 -11.51 -3.83
N ALA A 39 -7.58 -12.12 -4.38
CA ALA A 39 -7.47 -13.08 -5.47
C ALA A 39 -6.72 -12.49 -6.67
N GLN A 40 -5.70 -13.23 -7.16
CA GLN A 40 -4.86 -12.78 -8.28
C GLN A 40 -5.41 -13.18 -9.66
N THR A 41 -6.12 -14.32 -9.78
CA THR A 41 -6.68 -14.81 -11.05
C THR A 41 -7.77 -15.86 -10.84
N THR A 42 -9.06 -15.47 -10.93
CA THR A 42 -10.27 -16.16 -11.47
C THR A 42 -11.50 -15.53 -10.82
N GLY A 43 -12.55 -15.07 -11.50
CA GLY A 43 -12.91 -15.13 -12.92
C GLY A 43 -13.89 -14.02 -13.29
N SER A 44 -14.54 -14.19 -14.43
CA SER A 44 -15.50 -13.31 -15.12
C SER A 44 -16.65 -12.77 -14.25
N GLY A 45 -16.33 -11.81 -13.39
CA GLY A 45 -17.25 -11.01 -12.59
C GLY A 45 -16.46 -9.86 -11.98
N ALA A 46 -17.00 -8.64 -12.06
CA ALA A 46 -16.34 -7.38 -11.71
C ALA A 46 -16.00 -7.20 -10.20
N LYS A 47 -15.69 -8.26 -9.44
CA LYS A 47 -15.56 -8.22 -7.97
C LYS A 47 -14.29 -8.80 -7.35
N GLY A 48 -13.38 -9.42 -8.10
CA GLY A 48 -12.12 -9.95 -7.54
C GLY A 48 -10.91 -9.40 -8.27
N ASN A 49 -10.33 -8.30 -7.77
CA ASN A 49 -8.94 -7.84 -8.00
C ASN A 49 -8.69 -6.43 -7.38
N LEU A 50 -9.07 -6.17 -6.12
CA LEU A 50 -8.84 -4.83 -5.54
C LEU A 50 -7.35 -4.56 -5.36
N VAL A 51 -6.62 -5.48 -4.72
CA VAL A 51 -5.22 -5.22 -4.38
C VAL A 51 -4.30 -5.28 -5.60
N SER A 52 -4.47 -6.22 -6.52
CA SER A 52 -3.60 -6.26 -7.71
C SER A 52 -3.90 -5.09 -8.67
N ASN A 53 -5.15 -4.64 -8.82
CA ASN A 53 -5.44 -3.47 -9.67
C ASN A 53 -4.75 -2.19 -9.20
N PHE A 54 -4.66 -1.95 -7.89
CA PHE A 54 -4.06 -0.71 -7.36
C PHE A 54 -2.54 -0.82 -7.09
N LEU A 55 -2.01 -2.03 -6.86
CA LEU A 55 -0.59 -2.20 -6.51
C LEU A 55 0.28 -2.69 -7.65
N THR A 56 -0.27 -3.46 -8.60
CA THR A 56 0.54 -4.12 -9.64
C THR A 56 0.43 -3.45 -11.01
N LYS A 57 -0.58 -2.59 -11.20
CA LYS A 57 -0.75 -1.82 -12.44
C LYS A 57 -0.04 -0.49 -12.34
N HIS A 58 0.53 -0.06 -13.47
CA HIS A 58 1.14 1.25 -13.57
C HIS A 58 0.07 2.34 -13.34
N PRO A 59 0.37 3.45 -12.63
CA PRO A 59 -0.62 4.51 -12.39
C PRO A 59 -1.27 5.08 -13.67
N ALA A 60 -0.57 5.02 -14.80
CA ALA A 60 -1.11 5.38 -16.11
C ALA A 60 -2.33 4.56 -16.57
N GLN A 61 -2.48 3.34 -16.03
CA GLN A 61 -3.56 2.43 -16.37
C GLN A 61 -4.77 2.62 -15.43
N PHE A 62 -4.71 3.57 -14.50
CA PHE A 62 -5.77 3.83 -13.54
C PHE A 62 -6.88 4.68 -14.16
N THR A 63 -8.08 4.11 -14.28
CA THR A 63 -9.25 4.73 -14.93
C THR A 63 -10.33 5.21 -13.95
N GLY A 64 -10.14 5.05 -12.65
CA GLY A 64 -11.11 5.45 -11.63
C GLY A 64 -12.31 4.50 -11.46
N THR A 65 -12.32 3.33 -12.12
CA THR A 65 -13.33 2.28 -11.94
C THR A 65 -12.66 0.94 -11.61
N ALA A 66 -13.28 0.12 -10.75
CA ALA A 66 -12.86 -1.27 -10.50
C ALA A 66 -13.23 -2.14 -11.72
N GLY A 67 -12.41 -2.08 -12.76
CA GLY A 67 -12.64 -2.79 -14.02
C GLY A 67 -11.90 -2.14 -15.17
N SER A 68 -11.41 -2.95 -16.10
CA SER A 68 -10.80 -2.47 -17.35
C SER A 68 -11.88 -1.91 -18.28
N ALA A 69 -12.14 -0.60 -18.23
CA ALA A 69 -12.88 0.07 -19.29
C ALA A 69 -11.96 0.24 -20.52
N PRO A 70 -12.39 -0.11 -21.76
CA PRO A 70 -11.53 -0.10 -22.94
C PRO A 70 -11.14 1.27 -23.51
N THR A 71 -11.46 2.39 -22.85
CA THR A 71 -11.24 3.73 -23.43
C THR A 71 -11.17 4.80 -22.35
N GLY A 72 -10.04 5.50 -22.23
CA GLY A 72 -9.98 6.78 -21.51
C GLY A 72 -8.71 7.03 -20.71
N TYR A 73 -7.69 7.59 -21.37
CA TYR A 73 -6.46 8.17 -20.80
C TYR A 73 -6.72 9.41 -19.91
N GLY A 74 -7.82 9.49 -19.17
CA GLY A 74 -8.36 10.76 -18.64
C GLY A 74 -7.44 11.48 -17.66
N ILE A 75 -7.07 10.83 -16.55
CA ILE A 75 -6.32 11.51 -15.48
C ILE A 75 -4.83 11.54 -15.81
N TRP A 76 -4.24 10.39 -16.18
CA TRP A 76 -2.81 10.31 -16.48
C TRP A 76 -2.38 11.24 -17.61
N ALA A 77 -3.08 11.22 -18.76
CA ALA A 77 -2.70 12.09 -19.87
C ALA A 77 -2.98 13.57 -19.57
N THR A 78 -3.97 13.88 -18.72
CA THR A 78 -4.16 15.26 -18.23
C THR A 78 -2.95 15.69 -17.39
N ILE A 79 -2.48 14.84 -16.48
CA ILE A 79 -1.29 15.12 -15.66
C ILE A 79 -0.02 15.20 -16.51
N GLU A 80 0.12 14.34 -17.52
CA GLU A 80 1.21 14.38 -18.49
C GLU A 80 1.22 15.70 -19.26
N THR A 81 0.07 16.08 -19.81
CA THR A 81 -0.11 17.32 -20.57
C THR A 81 0.20 18.52 -19.70
N LEU A 82 -0.32 18.55 -18.47
CA LEU A 82 -0.06 19.62 -17.51
C LEU A 82 1.44 19.70 -17.17
N CYS A 83 2.06 18.58 -16.84
CA CYS A 83 3.47 18.50 -16.49
C CYS A 83 4.34 19.00 -17.66
N ASN A 84 4.12 18.47 -18.87
CA ASN A 84 4.98 18.76 -20.02
C ASN A 84 4.74 20.16 -20.61
N ASN A 85 3.50 20.64 -20.64
CA ASN A 85 3.19 21.92 -21.30
C ASN A 85 3.23 23.12 -20.35
N VAL A 86 2.97 22.92 -19.06
CA VAL A 86 2.91 24.02 -18.08
C VAL A 86 4.11 23.98 -17.16
N VAL A 87 4.43 22.83 -16.58
CA VAL A 87 5.40 22.75 -15.49
C VAL A 87 6.85 22.62 -15.97
N VAL A 88 7.11 21.92 -17.08
CA VAL A 88 8.47 21.86 -17.68
C VAL A 88 8.98 23.25 -18.03
N PRO A 89 8.23 24.16 -18.69
CA PRO A 89 8.67 25.54 -18.89
C PRO A 89 9.02 26.27 -17.60
N ILE A 90 8.21 26.12 -16.54
CA ILE A 90 8.46 26.73 -15.23
C ILE A 90 9.75 26.15 -14.61
N GLY A 91 9.92 24.83 -14.65
CA GLY A 91 11.14 24.16 -14.21
C GLY A 91 12.38 24.62 -14.99
N GLY A 92 12.27 24.82 -16.30
CA GLY A 92 13.34 25.37 -17.14
C GLY A 92 13.72 26.80 -16.76
N PHE A 93 12.74 27.64 -16.43
CA PHE A 93 13.00 28.99 -15.91
C PHE A 93 13.74 28.95 -14.57
N ILE A 94 13.28 28.12 -13.62
CA ILE A 94 13.94 27.94 -12.32
C ILE A 94 15.37 27.43 -12.50
N LEU A 95 15.57 26.43 -13.36
CA LEU A 95 16.90 25.91 -13.70
C LEU A 95 17.81 27.02 -14.23
N THR A 96 17.29 27.87 -15.11
CA THR A 96 18.05 29.00 -15.67
C THR A 96 18.51 29.96 -14.57
N VAL A 97 17.62 30.32 -13.64
CA VAL A 97 17.96 31.19 -12.49
C VAL A 97 19.06 30.56 -11.63
N ILE A 98 18.95 29.25 -11.34
CA ILE A 98 19.96 28.53 -10.54
C ILE A 98 21.31 28.51 -11.24
N LEU A 99 21.34 28.13 -12.52
CA LEU A 99 22.58 28.03 -13.29
C LEU A 99 23.24 29.41 -13.46
N LEU A 100 22.47 30.48 -13.66
CA LEU A 100 22.98 31.85 -13.73
C LEU A 100 23.56 32.32 -12.39
N ASN A 101 22.88 32.03 -11.28
CA ASN A 101 23.40 32.36 -9.95
C ASN A 101 24.73 31.64 -9.68
N GLU A 102 24.80 30.34 -10.00
CA GLU A 102 26.04 29.57 -9.87
C GLU A 102 27.16 30.12 -10.76
N LEU A 103 26.84 30.50 -12.00
CA LEU A 103 27.80 31.13 -12.91
C LEU A 103 28.35 32.46 -12.36
N CYS A 104 27.46 33.35 -11.89
CA CYS A 104 27.86 34.61 -11.26
C CYS A 104 28.78 34.38 -10.05
N GLN A 105 28.45 33.43 -9.19
CA GLN A 105 29.27 33.11 -8.01
C GLN A 105 30.65 32.56 -8.41
N MET A 106 30.74 31.73 -9.45
CA MET A 106 32.02 31.26 -9.98
C MET A 106 32.87 32.41 -10.51
N VAL A 107 32.29 33.34 -11.26
CA VAL A 107 32.99 34.53 -11.79
C VAL A 107 33.50 35.43 -10.66
N ILE A 108 32.69 35.66 -9.62
CA ILE A 108 33.06 36.49 -8.46
C ILE A 108 34.21 35.85 -7.67
N ARG A 109 34.17 34.52 -7.47
CA ARG A 109 35.21 33.78 -6.73
C ARG A 109 36.54 33.69 -7.50
N GLY A 110 36.49 33.69 -8.84
CA GLY A 110 37.66 33.55 -9.71
C GLY A 110 38.47 34.83 -9.94
N ASN A 111 38.18 35.95 -9.26
CA ASN A 111 38.88 37.23 -9.36
C ASN A 111 39.33 37.60 -10.79
N ASN A 112 38.37 38.01 -11.63
CA ASN A 112 38.60 38.80 -12.85
C ASN A 112 39.22 38.09 -14.07
N PHE A 113 38.75 36.88 -14.42
CA PHE A 113 39.08 36.17 -15.68
C PHE A 113 40.57 35.84 -15.92
N LYS A 114 41.46 36.10 -14.96
CA LYS A 114 42.91 35.91 -15.14
C LYS A 114 43.39 34.49 -14.82
N ASP A 115 42.69 33.80 -13.92
CA ASP A 115 42.97 32.40 -13.53
C ASP A 115 41.70 31.52 -13.69
N PHE A 116 41.02 31.59 -14.84
CA PHE A 116 39.93 30.65 -15.12
C PHE A 116 40.51 29.27 -15.40
N ASP A 117 40.30 28.34 -14.47
CA ASP A 117 40.49 26.92 -14.74
C ASP A 117 39.40 26.48 -15.73
N ASP A 118 39.74 26.33 -17.01
CA ASP A 118 38.85 25.90 -18.09
C ASP A 118 38.04 24.65 -17.71
N SER A 119 38.60 23.78 -16.86
CA SER A 119 37.93 22.60 -16.31
C SER A 119 36.65 22.93 -15.53
N ILE A 120 36.65 24.03 -14.76
CA ILE A 120 35.49 24.45 -13.95
C ILE A 120 34.36 24.93 -14.85
N PHE A 121 34.68 25.68 -15.89
CA PHE A 121 33.70 26.19 -16.84
C PHE A 121 33.09 25.05 -17.68
N ILE A 122 33.91 24.09 -18.13
CA ILE A 122 33.43 22.89 -18.84
C ILE A 122 32.51 22.06 -17.95
N LYS A 123 32.84 21.87 -16.66
CA LYS A 123 31.97 21.16 -15.71
C LYS A 123 30.61 21.84 -15.55
N TRP A 124 30.57 23.17 -15.53
CA TRP A 124 29.31 23.91 -15.46
C TRP A 124 28.48 23.76 -16.73
N ILE A 125 29.09 23.78 -17.92
CA ILE A 125 28.39 23.52 -19.19
C ILE A 125 27.75 22.12 -19.18
N ILE A 126 28.51 21.10 -18.76
CA ILE A 126 28.01 19.72 -18.65
C ILE A 126 26.83 19.68 -17.67
N LYS A 127 26.97 20.33 -16.51
CA LYS A 127 25.91 20.42 -15.51
C LYS A 127 24.64 21.07 -16.06
N ALA A 128 24.78 22.17 -16.80
CA ALA A 128 23.67 22.86 -17.46
C ALA A 128 22.95 21.94 -18.47
N LEU A 129 23.71 21.26 -19.33
CA LEU A 129 23.18 20.34 -20.33
C LEU A 129 22.45 19.16 -19.68
N CYS A 130 23.05 18.55 -18.65
CA CYS A 130 22.40 17.50 -17.85
C CYS A 130 21.11 18.01 -17.19
N GLY A 131 21.13 19.23 -16.64
CA GLY A 131 19.96 19.85 -16.01
C GLY A 131 18.79 20.00 -16.99
N VAL A 132 19.05 20.50 -18.21
CA VAL A 132 18.02 20.64 -19.24
C VAL A 132 17.42 19.29 -19.62
N ILE A 133 18.27 18.28 -19.85
CA ILE A 133 17.83 16.92 -20.20
C ILE A 133 16.97 16.33 -19.07
N LEU A 134 17.40 16.47 -17.81
CA LEU A 134 16.66 15.95 -16.66
C LEU A 134 15.31 16.64 -16.52
N VAL A 135 15.26 17.98 -16.52
CA VAL A 135 14.02 18.75 -16.36
C VAL A 135 13.03 18.41 -17.47
N ALA A 136 13.48 18.37 -18.74
CA ALA A 136 12.65 18.06 -19.89
C ALA A 136 12.07 16.63 -19.88
N ASN A 137 12.76 15.67 -19.24
CA ASN A 137 12.34 14.26 -19.20
C ASN A 137 11.86 13.80 -17.82
N THR A 138 11.70 14.73 -16.86
CA THR A 138 11.40 14.39 -15.45
C THR A 138 10.17 13.49 -15.32
N TYR A 139 9.13 13.77 -16.11
CA TYR A 139 7.89 12.99 -16.11
C TYR A 139 8.13 11.50 -16.39
N TYR A 140 8.90 11.22 -17.45
CA TYR A 140 9.21 9.84 -17.85
C TYR A 140 10.13 9.15 -16.84
N ILE A 141 11.06 9.88 -16.23
CA ILE A 141 11.92 9.35 -15.16
C ILE A 141 11.08 8.94 -13.94
N ALA A 142 10.18 9.82 -13.49
CA ALA A 142 9.28 9.55 -12.39
C ALA A 142 8.32 8.38 -12.70
N SER A 143 7.78 8.33 -13.91
CA SER A 143 6.96 7.21 -14.39
C SER A 143 7.73 5.88 -14.40
N ALA A 144 9.01 5.89 -14.80
CA ALA A 144 9.84 4.70 -14.78
C ALA A 144 10.08 4.18 -13.35
N LEU A 145 10.26 5.09 -12.38
CA LEU A 145 10.37 4.72 -10.95
C LEU A 145 9.09 4.06 -10.44
N PHE A 146 7.90 4.56 -10.83
CA PHE A 146 6.64 3.91 -10.49
C PHE A 146 6.47 2.55 -11.17
N SER A 147 6.95 2.39 -12.41
CA SER A 147 7.01 1.09 -13.08
C SER A 147 7.87 0.09 -12.30
N PHE A 148 9.02 0.54 -11.79
CA PHE A 148 9.85 -0.28 -10.92
C PHE A 148 9.13 -0.66 -9.61
N GLY A 149 8.50 0.30 -8.93
CA GLY A 149 7.75 0.03 -7.70
C GLY A 149 6.59 -0.95 -7.90
N THR A 150 5.84 -0.82 -9.01
CA THR A 150 4.73 -1.74 -9.35
C THR A 150 5.22 -3.14 -9.69
N ASN A 151 6.37 -3.29 -10.36
CA ASN A 151 7.01 -4.60 -10.57
C ASN A 151 7.42 -5.26 -9.24
N VAL A 152 8.01 -4.49 -8.32
CA VAL A 152 8.34 -4.99 -6.97
C VAL A 152 7.08 -5.44 -6.23
N CYS A 153 5.99 -4.67 -6.30
CA CYS A 153 4.70 -5.06 -5.71
C CYS A 153 4.15 -6.34 -6.33
N SER A 154 4.20 -6.47 -7.67
CA SER A 154 3.76 -7.66 -8.39
C SER A 154 4.53 -8.91 -7.96
N ASN A 155 5.85 -8.82 -7.92
CA ASN A 155 6.71 -9.91 -7.48
C ASN A 155 6.49 -10.27 -6.01
N GLY A 156 6.33 -9.26 -5.13
CA GLY A 156 6.02 -9.46 -3.72
C GLY A 156 4.69 -10.16 -3.53
N LEU A 157 3.67 -9.77 -4.28
CA LEU A 157 2.33 -10.37 -4.23
C LEU A 157 2.38 -11.83 -4.72
N ALA A 158 3.05 -12.08 -5.86
CA ALA A 158 3.26 -13.43 -6.38
C ALA A 158 4.04 -14.32 -5.39
N THR A 159 5.05 -13.78 -4.70
CA THR A 159 5.87 -14.55 -3.75
C THR A 159 5.10 -14.89 -2.46
N LEU A 160 4.38 -13.93 -1.88
CA LEU A 160 3.71 -14.11 -0.58
C LEU A 160 2.36 -14.82 -0.70
N PHE A 161 1.71 -14.70 -1.85
CA PHE A 161 0.35 -15.21 -2.07
C PHE A 161 0.27 -16.29 -3.17
N GLY A 162 1.28 -16.46 -4.02
CA GLY A 162 1.27 -17.47 -5.09
C GLY A 162 0.19 -17.20 -6.15
N SER A 163 -0.22 -18.25 -6.88
CA SER A 163 -1.33 -18.22 -7.86
C SER A 163 -2.68 -18.66 -7.29
N GLY A 164 -2.78 -18.84 -5.97
CA GLY A 164 -3.94 -19.41 -5.27
C GLY A 164 -4.39 -18.57 -4.07
N ASP A 165 -5.54 -18.91 -3.50
CA ASP A 165 -6.26 -18.15 -2.47
C ASP A 165 -5.37 -17.50 -1.41
N TYR A 166 -5.71 -16.25 -1.05
CA TYR A 166 -5.07 -15.48 0.02
C TYR A 166 -4.93 -16.28 1.32
N LEU A 167 -5.86 -17.20 1.55
CA LEU A 167 -5.85 -18.18 2.64
C LEU A 167 -6.23 -19.55 2.07
N SER A 168 -5.27 -20.48 1.97
CA SER A 168 -5.56 -21.85 1.50
C SER A 168 -6.40 -22.61 2.54
N LYS A 169 -7.60 -23.12 2.19
CA LYS A 169 -8.44 -24.19 2.81
C LYS A 169 -8.48 -24.40 4.35
N SER A 170 -7.85 -23.55 5.15
CA SER A 170 -7.43 -23.79 6.55
C SER A 170 -7.87 -22.66 7.49
N LEU A 171 -8.62 -21.68 6.99
CA LEU A 171 -9.20 -20.62 7.84
C LEU A 171 -10.52 -21.02 8.50
N ALA A 172 -11.08 -22.17 8.12
CA ALA A 172 -12.31 -22.65 8.72
C ALA A 172 -12.01 -23.10 10.16
N ILE A 173 -12.65 -22.44 11.13
CA ILE A 173 -12.70 -22.96 12.49
C ILE A 173 -13.55 -24.22 12.47
N LYS A 174 -12.98 -25.31 12.98
CA LYS A 174 -13.67 -26.59 13.11
C LYS A 174 -14.60 -26.54 14.32
N LYS A 175 -15.83 -27.04 14.20
CA LYS A 175 -16.72 -27.19 15.37
C LYS A 175 -16.06 -27.96 16.52
N SER A 176 -15.19 -28.92 16.20
CA SER A 176 -14.43 -29.69 17.18
C SER A 176 -13.53 -28.83 18.09
N ALA A 177 -13.07 -27.67 17.61
CA ALA A 177 -12.29 -26.71 18.39
C ALA A 177 -13.11 -26.03 19.49
N LEU A 178 -14.44 -26.01 19.34
CA LEU A 178 -15.38 -25.33 20.24
C LEU A 178 -16.14 -26.31 21.14
N ASN A 179 -15.92 -27.61 20.99
CA ASN A 179 -16.66 -28.64 21.72
C ASN A 179 -16.30 -28.72 23.21
N SER A 180 -15.15 -28.17 23.62
CA SER A 180 -14.74 -28.12 25.03
C SER A 180 -15.30 -26.91 25.79
N LEU A 181 -15.96 -25.98 25.11
CA LEU A 181 -16.46 -24.73 25.71
C LEU A 181 -17.89 -24.89 26.21
N GLY A 182 -18.14 -24.38 27.42
CA GLY A 182 -19.51 -24.26 27.94
C GLY A 182 -20.31 -23.16 27.24
N LEU A 183 -21.63 -23.14 27.41
CA LEU A 183 -22.53 -22.19 26.74
C LEU A 183 -22.12 -20.71 26.93
N GLY A 184 -21.73 -20.33 28.16
CA GLY A 184 -21.31 -18.95 28.47
C GLY A 184 -19.99 -18.53 27.80
N GLU A 185 -19.03 -19.46 27.73
CA GLU A 185 -17.76 -19.23 27.03
C GLU A 185 -17.98 -19.14 25.53
N LEU A 186 -18.84 -20.00 25.00
CA LEU A 186 -19.17 -20.04 23.58
C LEU A 186 -19.90 -18.77 23.12
N MET A 187 -20.80 -18.24 23.94
CA MET A 187 -21.42 -16.92 23.73
C MET A 187 -20.36 -15.81 23.70
N THR A 188 -19.39 -15.84 24.61
CA THR A 188 -18.29 -14.87 24.64
C THR A 188 -17.43 -14.94 23.37
N VAL A 189 -17.06 -16.15 22.96
CA VAL A 189 -16.30 -16.38 21.72
C VAL A 189 -17.09 -15.92 20.49
N TRP A 190 -18.40 -16.13 20.47
CA TRP A 190 -19.27 -15.66 19.40
C TRP A 190 -19.26 -14.13 19.29
N PHE A 191 -19.39 -13.40 20.41
CA PHE A 191 -19.27 -11.93 20.41
C PHE A 191 -17.90 -11.45 19.92
N ILE A 192 -16.82 -12.08 20.37
CA ILE A 192 -15.46 -11.75 19.90
C ILE A 192 -15.35 -12.00 18.39
N SER A 193 -15.88 -13.12 17.88
CA SER A 193 -15.85 -13.44 16.44
C SER A 193 -16.60 -12.42 15.59
N LEU A 194 -17.72 -11.87 16.09
CA LEU A 194 -18.45 -10.78 15.44
C LEU A 194 -17.56 -9.53 15.32
N ILE A 195 -16.86 -9.16 16.40
CA ILE A 195 -15.94 -8.01 16.39
C ILE A 195 -14.78 -8.25 15.41
N VAL A 196 -14.22 -9.45 15.35
CA VAL A 196 -13.17 -9.79 14.36
C VAL A 196 -13.71 -9.66 12.94
N HIS A 197 -14.92 -10.15 12.65
CA HIS A 197 -15.54 -10.04 11.34
C HIS A 197 -15.74 -8.58 10.93
N LEU A 198 -16.29 -7.75 11.83
CA LEU A 198 -16.42 -6.32 11.61
C LEU A 198 -15.05 -5.64 11.42
N GLY A 199 -14.04 -6.06 12.19
CA GLY A 199 -12.67 -5.59 12.06
C GLY A 199 -12.08 -5.88 10.67
N VAL A 200 -12.33 -7.06 10.11
CA VAL A 200 -11.90 -7.42 8.75
C VAL A 200 -12.64 -6.58 7.69
N MET A 201 -13.93 -6.29 7.87
CA MET A 201 -14.63 -5.36 6.99
C MET A 201 -14.01 -3.96 7.00
N ILE A 202 -13.71 -3.44 8.19
CA ILE A 202 -13.04 -2.14 8.35
C ILE A 202 -11.64 -2.18 7.73
N LEU A 203 -10.91 -3.28 7.87
CA LEU A 203 -9.60 -3.48 7.23
C LEU A 203 -9.68 -3.36 5.72
N ILE A 204 -10.67 -3.99 5.08
CA ILE A 204 -10.85 -3.89 3.62
C ILE A 204 -11.11 -2.45 3.21
N VAL A 205 -11.96 -1.73 3.94
CA VAL A 205 -12.21 -0.30 3.70
C VAL A 205 -10.92 0.52 3.87
N ALA A 206 -10.13 0.26 4.92
CA ALA A 206 -8.86 0.93 5.15
C ALA A 206 -7.87 0.70 3.99
N ILE A 207 -7.78 -0.53 3.48
CA ILE A 207 -6.97 -0.86 2.30
C ILE A 207 -7.41 -0.02 1.10
N VAL A 208 -8.71 0.01 0.78
CA VAL A 208 -9.24 0.79 -0.35
C VAL A 208 -8.89 2.28 -0.22
N ILE A 209 -9.10 2.87 0.96
CA ILE A 209 -8.79 4.28 1.21
C ILE A 209 -7.30 4.55 1.05
N THR A 210 -6.43 3.71 1.62
CA THR A 210 -4.98 3.85 1.50
C THR A 210 -4.51 3.74 0.05
N LEU A 211 -5.05 2.79 -0.71
CA LEU A 211 -4.72 2.58 -2.12
C LEU A 211 -5.17 3.77 -2.99
N ALA A 212 -6.39 4.28 -2.77
CA ALA A 212 -6.89 5.44 -3.48
C ALA A 212 -6.10 6.71 -3.17
N SER A 213 -5.81 6.96 -1.88
CA SER A 213 -5.00 8.10 -1.43
C SER A 213 -3.61 8.09 -2.06
N ARG A 214 -2.95 6.93 -2.09
CA ARG A 214 -1.64 6.76 -2.75
C ARG A 214 -1.67 7.17 -4.21
N ILE A 215 -2.68 6.75 -4.98
CA ILE A 215 -2.76 7.08 -6.42
C ILE A 215 -2.91 8.60 -6.62
N ILE A 216 -3.72 9.26 -5.80
CA ILE A 216 -3.86 10.72 -5.84
C ILE A 216 -2.52 11.40 -5.51
N GLU A 217 -1.82 10.93 -4.47
CA GLU A 217 -0.51 11.45 -4.09
C GLU A 217 0.52 11.29 -5.21
N VAL A 218 0.55 10.14 -5.90
CA VAL A 218 1.40 9.91 -7.08
C VAL A 218 1.15 10.95 -8.16
N PHE A 219 -0.12 11.24 -8.50
CA PHE A 219 -0.44 12.24 -9.51
C PHE A 219 -0.05 13.66 -9.10
N MET A 220 -0.20 14.01 -7.81
CA MET A 220 0.25 15.31 -7.29
C MET A 220 1.77 15.47 -7.35
N TYR A 221 2.55 14.43 -7.05
CA TYR A 221 4.01 14.50 -7.13
C TYR A 221 4.51 14.56 -8.57
N LEU A 222 3.83 13.86 -9.47
CA LEU A 222 4.18 13.83 -10.89
C LEU A 222 3.86 15.14 -11.60
N SER A 223 2.74 15.79 -11.24
CA SER A 223 2.32 17.04 -11.90
C SER A 223 3.31 18.18 -11.70
N ILE A 224 3.96 18.27 -10.53
CA ILE A 224 4.93 19.32 -10.20
C ILE A 224 6.39 18.92 -10.43
N ALA A 225 6.64 17.70 -10.92
CA ALA A 225 7.94 17.05 -10.95
C ALA A 225 9.11 17.88 -11.52
N PRO A 226 8.96 18.61 -12.65
CA PRO A 226 10.06 19.38 -13.23
C PRO A 226 10.63 20.49 -12.33
N ILE A 227 9.83 21.03 -11.40
CA ILE A 227 10.27 22.12 -10.52
C ILE A 227 11.29 21.62 -9.49
N PRO A 228 11.01 20.61 -8.65
CA PRO A 228 12.03 20.04 -7.77
C PRO A 228 13.22 19.44 -8.51
N MET A 229 13.01 18.88 -9.72
CA MET A 229 14.12 18.38 -10.53
C MET A 229 15.09 19.52 -10.92
N ALA A 230 14.57 20.70 -11.28
CA ALA A 230 15.39 21.87 -11.57
C ALA A 230 16.24 22.30 -10.36
N THR A 231 15.68 22.21 -9.14
CA THR A 231 16.40 22.59 -7.92
C THR A 231 17.50 21.62 -7.53
N MET A 232 17.47 20.35 -8.00
CA MET A 232 18.58 19.40 -7.78
C MET A 232 19.90 19.85 -8.38
N MET A 233 19.85 20.69 -9.42
CA MET A 233 21.04 21.23 -10.07
C MET A 233 21.67 22.37 -9.26
N ASP A 234 21.05 22.85 -8.18
CA ASP A 234 21.71 23.79 -7.30
C ASP A 234 22.86 23.10 -6.53
N SER A 235 23.91 23.87 -6.23
CA SER A 235 25.01 23.44 -5.34
C SER A 235 24.79 23.92 -3.89
N GLY A 236 23.79 24.78 -3.67
CA GLY A 236 23.41 25.33 -2.38
C GLY A 236 22.21 24.63 -1.72
N GLU A 237 21.44 25.42 -0.95
CA GLU A 237 20.35 24.93 -0.10
C GLU A 237 19.17 24.37 -0.90
N TRP A 238 18.95 24.85 -2.13
CA TRP A 238 17.79 24.45 -2.95
C TRP A 238 17.93 23.02 -3.47
N ALA A 239 19.17 22.50 -3.53
CA ALA A 239 19.45 21.10 -3.87
C ALA A 239 18.75 20.11 -2.94
N SER A 240 18.52 20.51 -1.68
CA SER A 240 17.82 19.70 -0.69
C SER A 240 16.37 19.42 -1.08
N ILE A 241 15.69 20.39 -1.72
CA ILE A 241 14.30 20.28 -2.18
C ILE A 241 14.18 19.16 -3.21
N GLY A 242 15.02 19.21 -4.24
CA GLY A 242 15.02 18.23 -5.32
C GLY A 242 15.43 16.83 -4.85
N LYS A 243 16.48 16.74 -4.03
CA LYS A 243 16.90 15.46 -3.42
C LYS A 243 15.78 14.85 -2.57
N ASN A 244 15.09 15.67 -1.79
CA ASN A 244 13.98 15.21 -0.96
C ASN A 244 12.78 14.78 -1.82
N TRP A 245 12.47 15.50 -2.89
CA TRP A 245 11.44 15.09 -3.84
C TRP A 245 11.72 13.72 -4.45
N VAL A 246 12.97 13.42 -4.88
CA VAL A 246 13.34 12.07 -5.36
C VAL A 246 13.14 11.01 -4.29
N LYS A 247 13.53 11.27 -3.04
CA LYS A 247 13.29 10.34 -1.93
C LYS A 247 11.80 10.10 -1.71
N GLN A 248 10.97 11.14 -1.81
CA GLN A 248 9.52 11.01 -1.68
C GLN A 248 8.92 10.22 -2.85
N LEU A 249 9.42 10.40 -4.06
CA LEU A 249 9.05 9.62 -5.24
C LEU A 249 9.35 8.13 -5.07
N LEU A 250 10.54 7.82 -4.55
CA LEU A 250 10.93 6.45 -4.20
C LEU A 250 10.02 5.89 -3.09
N ALA A 251 9.75 6.67 -2.05
CA ALA A 251 8.83 6.28 -0.99
C ALA A 251 7.43 5.95 -1.51
N LEU A 252 6.86 6.77 -2.40
CA LEU A 252 5.53 6.51 -2.99
C LEU A 252 5.53 5.29 -3.92
N SER A 253 6.63 5.09 -4.63
CA SER A 253 6.83 3.91 -5.49
C SER A 253 6.84 2.62 -4.66
N PHE A 254 7.51 2.62 -3.51
CA PHE A 254 7.63 1.47 -2.60
C PHE A 254 6.52 1.36 -1.55
N GLN A 255 5.68 2.37 -1.36
CA GLN A 255 4.57 2.31 -0.40
C GLN A 255 3.66 1.11 -0.66
N GLY A 256 3.38 0.80 -1.93
CA GLY A 256 2.62 -0.37 -2.32
C GLY A 256 3.25 -1.69 -1.85
N PHE A 257 4.58 -1.77 -1.84
CA PHE A 257 5.30 -2.95 -1.37
C PHE A 257 5.17 -3.11 0.14
N PHE A 258 5.22 -2.02 0.92
CA PHE A 258 4.97 -2.09 2.36
C PHE A 258 3.55 -2.56 2.70
N ILE A 259 2.55 -2.20 1.87
CA ILE A 259 1.19 -2.76 1.97
C ILE A 259 1.22 -4.28 1.75
N VAL A 260 1.87 -4.75 0.67
CA VAL A 260 2.03 -6.19 0.39
C VAL A 260 2.69 -6.94 1.55
N VAL A 261 3.75 -6.38 2.13
CA VAL A 261 4.45 -6.97 3.29
C VAL A 261 3.54 -7.04 4.52
N ALA A 262 2.83 -5.95 4.86
CA ALA A 262 1.92 -5.91 5.99
C ALA A 262 0.82 -6.97 5.87
N LEU A 263 0.27 -7.13 4.66
CA LEU A 263 -0.72 -8.16 4.35
C LEU A 263 -0.15 -9.58 4.46
N GLY A 264 1.08 -9.81 3.99
CA GLY A 264 1.74 -11.11 4.12
C GLY A 264 2.02 -11.50 5.58
N ILE A 265 2.40 -10.54 6.42
CA ILE A 265 2.54 -10.73 7.87
C ILE A 265 1.19 -11.12 8.47
N PHE A 266 0.13 -10.37 8.17
CA PHE A 266 -1.20 -10.65 8.69
C PHE A 266 -1.73 -12.01 8.24
N LYS A 267 -1.58 -12.39 6.97
CA LYS A 267 -1.92 -13.73 6.46
C LYS A 267 -1.30 -14.81 7.36
N THR A 268 -0.01 -14.67 7.66
CA THR A 268 0.74 -15.65 8.46
C THR A 268 0.25 -15.66 9.91
N LEU A 269 0.10 -14.49 10.54
CA LEU A 269 -0.39 -14.37 11.93
C LEU A 269 -1.81 -14.93 12.08
N PHE A 270 -2.70 -14.58 11.14
CA PHE A 270 -4.08 -15.04 11.14
C PHE A 270 -4.13 -16.56 10.95
N SER A 271 -3.42 -17.11 9.95
CA SER A 271 -3.36 -18.55 9.70
C SER A 271 -2.84 -19.33 10.90
N ASN A 272 -1.78 -18.84 11.56
CA ASN A 272 -1.22 -19.47 12.75
C ASN A 272 -2.22 -19.45 13.92
N MET A 273 -2.96 -18.35 14.08
CA MET A 273 -3.97 -18.25 15.12
C MET A 273 -5.11 -19.24 14.89
N ILE A 274 -5.61 -19.38 13.66
CA ILE A 274 -6.63 -20.38 13.34
C ILE A 274 -6.13 -21.81 13.55
N ALA A 275 -4.89 -22.11 13.15
CA ALA A 275 -4.28 -23.42 13.39
C ALA A 275 -4.21 -23.73 14.90
N THR A 276 -3.88 -22.73 15.71
CA THR A 276 -3.84 -22.84 17.17
C THR A 276 -5.25 -23.05 17.73
N LEU A 277 -6.23 -22.25 17.32
CA LEU A 277 -7.64 -22.41 17.69
C LEU A 277 -8.15 -23.82 17.37
N ASN A 278 -7.79 -24.37 16.21
CA ASN A 278 -8.21 -25.69 15.79
C ASN A 278 -7.52 -26.85 16.53
N SER A 279 -6.39 -26.61 17.19
CA SER A 279 -5.55 -27.66 17.80
C SER A 279 -5.55 -27.58 19.33
N SER A 280 -5.75 -26.41 19.91
CA SER A 280 -5.80 -26.17 21.34
C SER A 280 -7.21 -26.40 21.88
N LYS A 281 -7.33 -27.13 22.99
CA LYS A 281 -8.61 -27.32 23.71
C LYS A 281 -8.86 -26.27 24.79
N ASP A 282 -7.81 -25.56 25.21
CA ASP A 282 -7.82 -24.55 26.26
C ASP A 282 -7.41 -23.18 25.71
N GLY A 283 -7.97 -22.10 26.27
CA GLY A 283 -7.56 -20.73 25.96
C GLY A 283 -8.17 -20.14 24.68
N VAL A 284 -9.25 -20.71 24.14
CA VAL A 284 -9.93 -20.24 22.92
C VAL A 284 -10.30 -18.75 23.00
N ILE A 285 -10.82 -18.28 24.14
CA ILE A 285 -11.19 -16.87 24.34
C ILE A 285 -9.97 -15.95 24.17
N MET A 286 -8.82 -16.32 24.76
CA MET A 286 -7.59 -15.53 24.65
C MET A 286 -7.05 -15.51 23.22
N GLN A 287 -7.09 -16.65 22.53
CA GLN A 287 -6.69 -16.76 21.12
C GLN A 287 -7.56 -15.89 20.21
N MET A 288 -8.88 -15.90 20.44
CA MET A 288 -9.82 -15.04 19.73
C MET A 288 -9.58 -13.55 20.02
N ALA A 289 -9.27 -13.19 21.27
CA ALA A 289 -8.91 -11.81 21.63
C ALA A 289 -7.60 -11.37 20.96
N MET A 290 -6.59 -12.24 20.87
CA MET A 290 -5.35 -11.94 20.13
C MET A 290 -5.61 -11.73 18.64
N LEU A 291 -6.49 -12.53 18.03
CA LEU A 291 -6.89 -12.36 16.63
C LEU A 291 -7.52 -10.98 16.37
N MET A 292 -8.39 -10.55 17.28
CA MET A 292 -8.95 -9.19 17.27
C MET A 292 -7.85 -8.13 17.33
N GLY A 293 -6.89 -8.31 18.24
CA GLY A 293 -5.72 -7.41 18.38
C GLY A 293 -4.87 -7.33 17.11
N TYR A 294 -4.60 -8.46 16.45
CA TYR A 294 -3.86 -8.48 15.18
C TYR A 294 -4.63 -7.79 14.05
N THR A 295 -5.95 -7.95 14.01
CA THR A 295 -6.80 -7.26 13.04
C THR A 295 -6.73 -5.74 13.24
N ALA A 296 -6.87 -5.26 14.48
CA ALA A 296 -6.74 -3.84 14.81
C ALA A 296 -5.34 -3.28 14.51
N ALA A 297 -4.29 -4.02 14.85
CA ALA A 297 -2.91 -3.63 14.57
C ALA A 297 -2.63 -3.52 13.07
N LEU A 298 -3.19 -4.42 12.25
CA LEU A 298 -3.04 -4.35 10.80
C LEU A 298 -3.75 -3.11 10.24
N ILE A 299 -4.98 -2.80 10.68
CA ILE A 299 -5.72 -1.60 10.23
C ILE A 299 -4.84 -0.36 10.45
N PHE A 300 -4.29 -0.21 11.66
CA PHE A 300 -3.39 0.91 11.98
C PHE A 300 -2.14 0.94 11.10
N THR A 301 -1.55 -0.22 10.85
CA THR A 301 -0.35 -0.35 10.02
C THR A 301 -0.62 0.05 8.57
N ILE A 302 -1.71 -0.44 7.97
CA ILE A 302 -2.12 -0.13 6.59
C ILE A 302 -2.34 1.38 6.41
N LEU A 303 -3.09 2.01 7.32
CA LEU A 303 -3.33 3.45 7.29
C LEU A 303 -2.05 4.29 7.40
N ARG A 304 -1.00 3.75 8.06
CA ARG A 304 0.30 4.42 8.22
C ARG A 304 1.36 4.05 7.20
N THR A 305 1.08 3.18 6.23
CA THR A 305 2.08 2.73 5.24
C THR A 305 2.75 3.87 4.48
N GLY A 306 2.04 4.96 4.19
CA GLY A 306 2.62 6.16 3.57
C GLY A 306 3.70 6.81 4.45
N VAL A 307 3.42 6.97 5.75
CA VAL A 307 4.38 7.51 6.73
C VAL A 307 5.55 6.57 6.93
N ILE A 308 5.30 5.26 7.02
CA ILE A 308 6.34 4.23 7.14
C ILE A 308 7.27 4.29 5.94
N SER A 309 6.73 4.34 4.73
CA SER A 309 7.54 4.40 3.50
C SER A 309 8.41 5.66 3.47
N LYS A 310 7.81 6.83 3.72
CA LYS A 310 8.55 8.10 3.77
C LYS A 310 9.66 8.08 4.81
N SER A 311 9.39 7.50 5.99
CA SER A 311 10.40 7.35 7.05
C SER A 311 11.56 6.44 6.63
N VAL A 312 11.29 5.30 5.97
CA VAL A 312 12.35 4.38 5.52
C VAL A 312 13.28 5.04 4.49
N PHE A 313 12.73 5.85 3.59
CA PHE A 313 13.52 6.57 2.59
C PHE A 313 14.07 7.92 3.08
N ASN A 314 13.88 8.26 4.36
CA ASN A 314 14.28 9.55 4.94
C ASN A 314 13.79 10.74 4.10
N ALA A 315 12.50 10.66 3.74
CA ALA A 315 11.80 11.59 2.89
C ALA A 315 10.85 12.42 3.78
N HIS A 316 11.06 13.73 3.81
CA HIS A 316 10.40 14.66 4.74
C HIS A 316 9.39 15.57 4.06
#